data_AF-A0A812SZY0-F1
#
_entry.id   AF-A0A812SZY0-F1
#
_cell.length_a   1.000
_cell.length_b   1.000
_cell.length_c   1.000
_cell.angle_alpha   90.00
_cell.angle_beta   90.00
_cell.angle_gamma   90.00
#
_symmetry.space_group_name_H-M   'P 1'
#
loop_
_entity.id
_entity.type
_entity.pdbx_description
1 polymer ?
#
loop_
_entity_poly.entity_id
_entity_poly.type
_entity_poly.pdbx_seq_one_letter_code
_entity_poly.pdbx_strand_id
1 'polypeptide(L)'
;MGLEDEDPDLGPWHLGWQRLQISGDSHSVRSLNIKHIVVSSHAVAAIEDNGQVVTWGVAGWGGDSSAVHDKLLDVVDIAASNGAFAALRADGKVVTWGLPLMGGDSKKLAEKLVNVKQLCASGSAFAALRTDGTVVSWGDAQRGGDSSRVQADLKEVRQLIASQYAFAALRSDGGIVAWGQADAGGVCENSHELVGVQQLVASAAAFAALRRDGTVVSWGSSEFGGDCQDVAGSLTEVKAVVAARSAFAALRDDSSVVTWGSISKDGIATPERLESVECVVASDRAFAALLGDGSVVTWGDRDCGGDSQAVQQELVGIRQLAASKLAFAALRFDGAIVTWGAPDFGGTGRVMAGAKEATAAEPAAYALIRETGAVTSLSPAACVPEACQGDTCDTCSCASPARSTGSTACTPSPRGSESRDSEAREPSPGLAPQASRKDVRQTVCL
;
A
#
# COMPACT_ATOMS: atom_id res chain seq x y z
N MET A 1 -39.59 45.54 23.36
CA MET A 1 -38.97 46.84 23.68
C MET A 1 -37.64 46.56 24.35
N GLY A 2 -36.52 47.00 23.73
CA GLY A 2 -35.16 47.25 24.29
C GLY A 2 -34.41 46.03 24.84
N LEU A 3 -33.18 45.70 24.41
CA LEU A 3 -31.88 46.41 24.54
C LEU A 3 -31.59 46.75 26.01
N GLU A 4 -30.42 46.54 26.62
CA GLU A 4 -29.09 45.99 26.30
C GLU A 4 -28.37 45.88 27.66
N ASP A 5 -27.41 44.96 27.79
CA ASP A 5 -26.04 45.19 28.29
C ASP A 5 -25.41 43.93 28.91
N GLU A 6 -24.20 43.67 28.43
CA GLU A 6 -23.29 42.56 28.66
C GLU A 6 -22.63 42.58 30.05
N ASP A 7 -22.10 41.44 30.52
CA ASP A 7 -20.64 41.22 30.63
C ASP A 7 -20.35 39.72 31.02
N PRO A 8 -19.09 39.22 31.13
CA PRO A 8 -18.49 38.34 30.12
C PRO A 8 -17.92 37.05 30.76
N ASP A 9 -18.51 35.88 30.52
CA ASP A 9 -17.82 34.62 30.83
C ASP A 9 -18.48 33.45 30.08
N LEU A 10 -18.15 33.33 28.79
CA LEU A 10 -18.48 32.17 27.97
C LEU A 10 -17.20 31.44 27.60
N GLY A 11 -16.79 30.51 28.46
CA GLY A 11 -15.83 29.46 28.09
C GLY A 11 -16.53 28.39 27.24
N PRO A 12 -16.00 27.97 26.08
CA PRO A 12 -16.64 26.97 25.25
C PRO A 12 -16.03 25.58 25.50
N TRP A 13 -16.48 24.86 26.54
CA TRP A 13 -16.26 23.41 26.66
C TRP A 13 -17.52 22.67 27.09
N HIS A 14 -18.59 22.86 26.31
CA HIS A 14 -19.76 21.98 26.33
C HIS A 14 -20.17 21.62 24.90
N LEU A 15 -19.40 20.71 24.29
CA LEU A 15 -19.85 19.81 23.22
C LEU A 15 -19.45 18.42 23.72
N GLY A 16 -20.29 17.65 24.40
CA GLY A 16 -21.57 17.19 23.86
C GLY A 16 -21.27 16.10 22.83
N TRP A 17 -20.86 14.92 23.30
CA TRP A 17 -20.75 13.73 22.47
C TRP A 17 -22.12 13.43 21.85
N GLN A 18 -22.36 13.91 20.63
CA GLN A 18 -23.49 13.48 19.82
C GLN A 18 -23.19 12.08 19.30
N ARG A 19 -23.59 11.12 20.14
CA ARG A 19 -24.04 9.79 19.79
C ARG A 19 -24.70 9.79 18.41
N LEU A 20 -24.12 9.04 17.48
CA LEU A 20 -24.73 8.46 16.28
C LEU A 20 -26.11 9.06 15.91
N GLN A 21 -26.14 10.21 15.23
CA GLN A 21 -27.36 10.62 14.52
C GLN A 21 -27.39 9.90 13.17
N ILE A 22 -27.70 8.61 13.23
CA ILE A 22 -28.49 7.99 12.17
C ILE A 22 -29.85 8.66 12.30
N SER A 23 -30.28 9.42 11.29
CA SER A 23 -31.65 9.90 11.27
C SER A 23 -32.59 8.69 11.16
N GLY A 24 -33.34 8.45 12.22
CA GLY A 24 -34.27 7.34 12.33
C GLY A 24 -34.29 6.78 13.74
N ASP A 25 -35.48 6.76 14.34
CA ASP A 25 -35.78 6.33 15.71
C ASP A 25 -34.99 5.08 16.16
N SER A 26 -34.68 5.04 17.46
CA SER A 26 -33.86 4.06 18.16
C SER A 26 -34.43 2.62 18.21
N HIS A 27 -35.18 2.20 17.19
CA HIS A 27 -35.72 0.84 17.03
C HIS A 27 -35.32 0.15 15.73
N SER A 28 -34.46 0.74 14.90
CA SER A 28 -33.91 0.08 13.71
C SER A 28 -32.39 0.14 13.69
N VAL A 29 -31.73 -0.80 14.36
CA VAL A 29 -30.36 -1.20 13.99
C VAL A 29 -30.48 -1.80 12.60
N ARG A 30 -30.29 -1.00 11.55
CA ARG A 30 -30.15 -1.54 10.20
C ARG A 30 -28.89 -2.41 10.21
N SER A 31 -29.07 -3.71 10.05
CA SER A 31 -27.99 -4.60 9.60
C SER A 31 -27.62 -4.13 8.20
N LEU A 32 -26.54 -3.36 8.08
CA LEU A 32 -25.98 -3.02 6.79
C LEU A 32 -25.25 -4.25 6.29
N ASN A 33 -25.73 -4.87 5.21
CA ASN A 33 -24.98 -5.92 4.55
C ASN A 33 -23.91 -5.26 3.70
N ILE A 34 -22.75 -5.04 4.31
CA ILE A 34 -21.61 -4.40 3.67
C ILE A 34 -20.86 -5.41 2.82
N LYS A 35 -20.73 -5.12 1.53
CA LYS A 35 -20.00 -5.91 0.55
C LYS A 35 -18.53 -5.51 0.46
N HIS A 36 -18.23 -4.21 0.56
CA HIS A 36 -16.88 -3.68 0.41
C HIS A 36 -16.69 -2.39 1.21
N ILE A 37 -15.50 -2.17 1.77
CA ILE A 37 -15.16 -0.97 2.55
C ILE A 37 -13.88 -0.35 1.97
N VAL A 38 -13.87 0.97 1.82
CA VAL A 38 -12.73 1.74 1.34
C VAL A 38 -12.48 2.89 2.30
N VAL A 39 -11.21 3.07 2.69
CA VAL A 39 -10.79 4.03 3.71
C VAL A 39 -9.85 5.06 3.10
N SER A 40 -10.12 6.35 3.33
CA SER A 40 -9.19 7.46 3.08
C SER A 40 -8.45 7.84 4.37
N SER A 41 -7.68 8.93 4.38
CA SER A 41 -6.97 9.34 5.60
C SER A 41 -7.92 9.77 6.74
N HIS A 42 -9.15 10.21 6.44
CA HIS A 42 -10.05 10.80 7.43
C HIS A 42 -11.52 10.36 7.29
N ALA A 43 -11.84 9.49 6.33
CA ALA A 43 -13.20 9.07 6.06
C ALA A 43 -13.25 7.63 5.54
N VAL A 44 -14.44 7.05 5.59
CA VAL A 44 -14.72 5.69 5.11
C VAL A 44 -15.94 5.73 4.21
N ALA A 45 -15.89 4.94 3.14
CA ALA A 45 -17.02 4.66 2.26
C ALA A 45 -17.22 3.15 2.20
N ALA A 46 -18.47 2.70 2.28
CA ALA A 46 -18.80 1.29 2.17
C ALA A 46 -19.91 1.05 1.15
N ILE A 47 -19.77 -0.01 0.38
CA ILE A 47 -20.75 -0.48 -0.61
C ILE A 47 -21.63 -1.53 0.07
N GLU A 48 -22.93 -1.31 0.06
CA GLU A 48 -23.94 -2.28 0.49
C GLU A 48 -24.21 -3.33 -0.61
N ASP A 49 -24.76 -4.49 -0.25
CA ASP A 49 -25.16 -5.56 -1.20
C ASP A 49 -26.08 -5.08 -2.33
N ASN A 50 -26.89 -4.05 -2.07
CA ASN A 50 -27.79 -3.43 -3.03
C ASN A 50 -27.10 -2.41 -3.96
N GLY A 51 -25.79 -2.20 -3.82
CA GLY A 51 -25.00 -1.24 -4.59
C GLY A 51 -25.11 0.22 -4.12
N GLN A 52 -25.77 0.50 -2.98
CA GLN A 52 -25.74 1.82 -2.35
C GLN A 52 -24.43 2.06 -1.61
N VAL A 53 -24.10 3.34 -1.42
CA VAL A 53 -22.91 3.76 -0.68
C VAL A 53 -23.30 4.50 0.58
N VAL A 54 -22.69 4.09 1.69
CA VAL A 54 -22.75 4.80 2.97
C VAL A 54 -21.37 5.33 3.33
N THR A 55 -21.31 6.53 3.91
CA THR A 55 -20.05 7.19 4.27
C THR A 55 -20.08 7.69 5.71
N TRP A 56 -18.91 7.70 6.36
CA TRP A 56 -18.72 8.30 7.67
C TRP A 56 -17.29 8.83 7.85
N GLY A 57 -17.08 9.66 8.86
CA GLY A 57 -15.80 10.32 9.15
C GLY A 57 -15.87 11.84 8.97
N VAL A 58 -14.74 12.48 8.69
CA VAL A 58 -14.68 13.94 8.55
C VAL A 58 -15.43 14.37 7.29
N ALA A 59 -16.53 15.13 7.47
CA ALA A 59 -17.46 15.48 6.39
C ALA A 59 -16.75 16.09 5.16
N GLY A 60 -15.90 17.10 5.37
CA GLY A 60 -15.17 17.77 4.30
C GLY A 60 -14.14 16.91 3.55
N TRP A 61 -13.76 15.76 4.13
CA TRP A 61 -12.77 14.83 3.58
C TRP A 61 -13.42 13.56 2.98
N GLY A 62 -14.71 13.66 2.64
CA GLY A 62 -15.48 12.58 2.01
C GLY A 62 -16.34 11.76 2.98
N GLY A 63 -16.38 12.13 4.27
CA GLY A 63 -17.27 11.49 5.25
C GLY A 63 -18.75 11.80 5.01
N ASP A 64 -19.07 12.90 4.32
CA ASP A 64 -20.42 13.26 3.90
C ASP A 64 -20.55 13.14 2.37
N SER A 65 -21.43 12.22 1.94
CA SER A 65 -21.78 11.96 0.54
C SER A 65 -23.21 12.41 0.18
N SER A 66 -23.92 13.10 1.09
CA SER A 66 -25.32 13.50 0.92
C SER A 66 -25.57 14.29 -0.38
N ALA A 67 -24.64 15.17 -0.76
CA ALA A 67 -24.71 15.98 -1.98
C ALA A 67 -24.69 15.16 -3.29
N VAL A 68 -24.26 13.90 -3.23
CA VAL A 68 -24.20 12.98 -4.38
C VAL A 68 -24.98 11.69 -4.14
N HIS A 69 -25.74 11.59 -3.05
CA HIS A 69 -26.44 10.38 -2.63
C HIS A 69 -27.29 9.76 -3.76
N ASP A 70 -28.11 10.58 -4.44
CA ASP A 70 -28.98 10.13 -5.54
C ASP A 70 -28.22 9.56 -6.75
N LYS A 71 -26.90 9.80 -6.82
CA LYS A 71 -26.02 9.30 -7.88
C LYS A 71 -25.25 8.06 -7.45
N LEU A 72 -25.16 7.73 -6.16
CA LEU A 72 -24.44 6.59 -5.61
C LEU A 72 -25.31 5.33 -5.58
N LEU A 73 -25.84 4.99 -6.76
CA LEU A 73 -26.68 3.81 -6.99
C LEU A 73 -25.97 2.85 -7.94
N ASP A 74 -26.12 1.56 -7.68
CA ASP A 74 -25.48 0.46 -8.42
C ASP A 74 -23.95 0.60 -8.49
N VAL A 75 -23.34 1.01 -7.38
CA VAL A 75 -21.89 1.15 -7.27
C VAL A 75 -21.24 -0.23 -7.20
N VAL A 76 -20.24 -0.44 -8.05
CA VAL A 76 -19.51 -1.71 -8.17
C VAL A 76 -18.10 -1.63 -7.61
N ASP A 77 -17.51 -0.45 -7.54
CA ASP A 77 -16.17 -0.22 -7.01
C ASP A 77 -16.02 1.23 -6.49
N ILE A 78 -15.11 1.43 -5.53
CA ILE A 78 -14.76 2.75 -4.98
C ILE A 78 -13.23 2.84 -4.87
N ALA A 79 -12.67 3.93 -5.38
CA ALA A 79 -11.29 4.32 -5.13
C ALA A 79 -11.23 5.52 -4.18
N ALA A 80 -10.19 5.58 -3.34
CA ALA A 80 -9.97 6.68 -2.40
C ALA A 80 -8.59 7.31 -2.59
N SER A 81 -8.56 8.64 -2.64
CA SER A 81 -7.34 9.42 -2.37
C SER A 81 -7.29 9.76 -0.87
N ASN A 82 -6.32 10.55 -0.42
CA ASN A 82 -6.21 10.92 1.00
C ASN A 82 -7.44 11.70 1.52
N GLY A 83 -8.17 12.40 0.65
CA GLY A 83 -9.28 13.28 1.05
C GLY A 83 -10.51 13.28 0.15
N ALA A 84 -10.60 12.35 -0.80
CA ALA A 84 -11.74 12.23 -1.70
C ALA A 84 -11.99 10.78 -2.10
N PHE A 85 -13.17 10.53 -2.67
CA PHE A 85 -13.58 9.24 -3.19
C PHE A 85 -14.09 9.37 -4.62
N ALA A 86 -13.94 8.29 -5.38
CA ALA A 86 -14.52 8.10 -6.70
C ALA A 86 -15.23 6.74 -6.74
N ALA A 87 -16.54 6.74 -6.96
CA ALA A 87 -17.35 5.54 -7.13
C ALA A 87 -17.55 5.23 -8.61
N LEU A 88 -17.26 3.98 -9.00
CA LEU A 88 -17.60 3.41 -10.30
C LEU A 88 -18.98 2.75 -10.21
N ARG A 89 -19.90 3.18 -11.07
CA ARG A 89 -21.23 2.59 -11.20
C ARG A 89 -21.24 1.46 -12.23
N ALA A 90 -22.21 0.55 -12.11
CA ALA A 90 -22.41 -0.56 -13.04
C ALA A 90 -22.65 -0.09 -14.49
N ASP A 91 -23.16 1.12 -14.69
CA ASP A 91 -23.35 1.75 -16.01
C ASP A 91 -22.04 2.35 -16.60
N GLY A 92 -20.91 2.18 -15.91
CA GLY A 92 -19.60 2.68 -16.31
C GLY A 92 -19.39 4.17 -16.08
N LYS A 93 -20.28 4.87 -15.36
CA LYS A 93 -20.07 6.27 -14.95
C LYS A 93 -19.33 6.38 -13.64
N VAL A 94 -18.65 7.50 -13.43
CA VAL A 94 -17.95 7.82 -12.18
C VAL A 94 -18.64 8.97 -11.45
N VAL A 95 -18.77 8.83 -10.13
CA VAL A 95 -19.27 9.86 -9.22
C VAL A 95 -18.20 10.14 -8.18
N THR A 96 -17.87 11.41 -7.94
CA THR A 96 -16.83 11.82 -6.98
C THR A 96 -17.41 12.69 -5.88
N TRP A 97 -16.79 12.62 -4.69
CA TRP A 97 -17.09 13.50 -3.56
C TRP A 97 -15.86 13.64 -2.64
N GLY A 98 -15.94 14.58 -1.68
CA GLY A 98 -14.83 14.95 -0.80
C GLY A 98 -14.08 16.20 -1.29
N LEU A 99 -12.82 16.34 -0.89
CA LEU A 99 -12.04 17.55 -1.17
C LEU A 99 -11.80 17.75 -2.68
N PRO A 100 -12.21 18.90 -3.28
CA PRO A 100 -12.04 19.15 -4.70
C PRO A 100 -10.59 19.07 -5.19
N LEU A 101 -9.65 19.63 -4.41
CA LEU A 101 -8.21 19.61 -4.73
C LEU A 101 -7.61 18.20 -4.72
N MET A 102 -8.26 17.24 -4.06
CA MET A 102 -7.83 15.84 -3.99
C MET A 102 -8.64 14.92 -4.92
N GLY A 103 -9.36 15.51 -5.89
CA GLY A 103 -10.15 14.79 -6.88
C GLY A 103 -11.62 14.59 -6.56
N GLY A 104 -12.14 15.25 -5.52
CA GLY A 104 -13.56 15.22 -5.15
C GLY A 104 -14.50 15.90 -6.14
N ASP A 105 -13.99 16.77 -7.02
CA ASP A 105 -14.77 17.41 -8.09
C ASP A 105 -14.34 16.93 -9.49
N SER A 106 -15.25 16.20 -10.15
CA SER A 106 -15.08 15.69 -11.51
C SER A 106 -16.09 16.29 -12.51
N LYS A 107 -16.84 17.35 -12.14
CA LYS A 107 -17.94 17.89 -12.97
C LYS A 107 -17.52 18.25 -14.39
N LYS A 108 -16.33 18.82 -14.57
CA LYS A 108 -15.78 19.21 -15.89
C LYS A 108 -15.43 18.00 -16.78
N LEU A 109 -15.43 16.80 -16.22
CA LEU A 109 -15.04 15.56 -16.88
C LEU A 109 -16.21 14.58 -17.01
N ALA A 110 -17.44 14.98 -16.67
CA ALA A 110 -18.61 14.11 -16.67
C ALA A 110 -18.83 13.39 -18.01
N GLU A 111 -18.57 14.05 -19.13
CA GLU A 111 -18.68 13.45 -20.48
C GLU A 111 -17.55 12.46 -20.80
N LYS A 112 -16.40 12.60 -20.15
CA LYS A 112 -15.23 11.72 -20.32
C LYS A 112 -15.25 10.52 -19.38
N LEU A 113 -15.86 10.67 -18.20
CA LEU A 113 -15.97 9.63 -17.17
C LEU A 113 -17.18 8.72 -17.41
N VAL A 114 -17.22 8.16 -18.61
CA VAL A 114 -18.20 7.19 -19.09
C VAL A 114 -17.49 5.98 -19.67
N ASN A 115 -18.14 4.82 -19.60
CA ASN A 115 -17.58 3.53 -19.98
C ASN A 115 -16.24 3.25 -19.25
N VAL A 116 -16.15 3.61 -17.98
CA VAL A 116 -15.00 3.31 -17.13
C VAL A 116 -15.07 1.85 -16.68
N LYS A 117 -13.93 1.15 -16.68
CA LYS A 117 -13.80 -0.24 -16.23
C LYS A 117 -12.88 -0.41 -15.03
N GLN A 118 -12.01 0.56 -14.74
CA GLN A 118 -11.09 0.52 -13.61
C GLN A 118 -10.84 1.95 -13.11
N LEU A 119 -10.84 2.12 -11.80
CA LEU A 119 -10.37 3.32 -11.11
C LEU A 119 -9.03 3.06 -10.43
N CYS A 120 -8.20 4.08 -10.36
CA CYS A 120 -6.96 4.06 -9.61
C CYS A 120 -6.78 5.42 -8.92
N ALA A 121 -6.25 5.42 -7.70
CA ALA A 121 -6.05 6.63 -6.91
C ALA A 121 -4.59 6.76 -6.49
N SER A 122 -4.05 7.97 -6.63
CA SER A 122 -2.83 8.38 -5.94
C SER A 122 -3.19 9.07 -4.61
N GLY A 123 -2.22 9.64 -3.92
CA GLY A 123 -2.47 10.36 -2.67
C GLY A 123 -3.46 11.52 -2.80
N SER A 124 -3.54 12.17 -3.98
CA SER A 124 -4.38 13.37 -4.18
C SER A 124 -5.03 13.46 -5.56
N ALA A 125 -4.99 12.39 -6.35
CA ALA A 125 -5.54 12.37 -7.71
C ALA A 125 -6.14 11.00 -8.04
N PHE A 126 -6.88 10.95 -9.13
CA PHE A 126 -7.47 9.75 -9.67
C PHE A 126 -7.15 9.60 -11.15
N ALA A 127 -7.17 8.36 -11.61
CA ALA A 127 -7.16 8.02 -13.02
C ALA A 127 -8.21 6.91 -13.29
N ALA A 128 -8.94 7.08 -14.38
CA ALA A 128 -9.96 6.14 -14.85
C ALA A 128 -9.51 5.54 -16.18
N LEU A 129 -9.50 4.20 -16.23
CA LEU A 129 -9.30 3.45 -17.47
C LEU A 129 -10.66 3.13 -18.09
N ARG A 130 -10.85 3.58 -19.33
CA ARG A 130 -12.08 3.38 -20.11
C ARG A 130 -12.04 2.04 -20.85
N THR A 131 -13.21 1.54 -21.25
CA THR A 131 -13.34 0.29 -21.99
C THR A 131 -12.67 0.33 -23.37
N ASP A 132 -12.57 1.52 -23.96
CA ASP A 132 -11.84 1.77 -25.22
C ASP A 132 -10.30 1.80 -25.05
N GLY A 133 -9.80 1.57 -23.83
CA GLY A 133 -8.36 1.54 -23.54
C GLY A 133 -7.73 2.93 -23.37
N THR A 134 -8.53 4.00 -23.32
CA THR A 134 -8.05 5.35 -23.01
C THR A 134 -8.09 5.65 -21.51
N VAL A 135 -7.26 6.59 -21.05
CA VAL A 135 -7.20 7.01 -19.64
C VAL A 135 -7.57 8.48 -19.49
N VAL A 136 -8.27 8.79 -18.41
CA VAL A 136 -8.60 10.16 -17.98
C VAL A 136 -8.15 10.32 -16.53
N SER A 137 -7.36 11.35 -16.22
CA SER A 137 -6.98 11.69 -14.84
C SER A 137 -7.55 13.03 -14.38
N TRP A 138 -7.68 13.19 -13.06
CA TRP A 138 -8.15 14.40 -12.40
C TRP A 138 -7.69 14.49 -10.94
N GLY A 139 -7.87 15.67 -10.33
CA GLY A 139 -7.40 15.97 -8.98
C GLY A 139 -6.16 16.85 -9.01
N ASP A 140 -5.25 16.67 -8.06
CA ASP A 140 -4.02 17.45 -7.98
C ASP A 140 -3.11 17.17 -9.19
N ALA A 141 -2.84 18.21 -9.99
CA ALA A 141 -2.04 18.11 -11.20
C ALA A 141 -0.60 17.63 -10.95
N GLN A 142 0.02 18.02 -9.82
CA GLN A 142 1.38 17.59 -9.47
C GLN A 142 1.42 16.12 -9.05
N ARG A 143 0.29 15.57 -8.59
CA ARG A 143 0.15 14.17 -8.14
C ARG A 143 -0.49 13.26 -9.18
N GLY A 144 -0.46 13.67 -10.45
CA GLY A 144 -0.94 12.90 -11.59
C GLY A 144 -2.37 13.22 -12.07
N GLY A 145 -3.01 14.24 -11.50
CA GLY A 145 -4.34 14.71 -11.92
C GLY A 145 -4.37 15.39 -13.29
N ASP A 146 -3.22 15.63 -13.93
CA ASP A 146 -3.12 16.11 -15.30
C ASP A 146 -2.27 15.16 -16.16
N SER A 147 -2.92 14.40 -17.04
CA SER A 147 -2.30 13.50 -18.01
C SER A 147 -2.14 14.13 -19.41
N SER A 148 -2.45 15.41 -19.59
CA SER A 148 -2.53 16.06 -20.91
C SER A 148 -1.26 15.92 -21.75
N ARG A 149 -0.09 15.94 -21.10
CA ARG A 149 1.22 15.79 -21.74
C ARG A 149 1.45 14.41 -22.37
N VAL A 150 0.83 13.37 -21.82
CA VAL A 150 1.01 11.97 -22.26
C VAL A 150 -0.28 11.40 -22.88
N GLN A 151 -1.31 12.23 -23.08
CA GLN A 151 -2.64 11.79 -23.50
C GLN A 151 -2.64 11.09 -24.87
N ALA A 152 -1.70 11.44 -25.75
CA ALA A 152 -1.55 10.81 -27.06
C ALA A 152 -1.13 9.33 -26.95
N ASP A 153 -0.37 8.99 -25.91
CA ASP A 153 0.19 7.67 -25.66
C ASP A 153 -0.70 6.81 -24.74
N LEU A 154 -1.64 7.42 -24.02
CA LEU A 154 -2.64 6.74 -23.17
C LEU A 154 -3.77 6.11 -23.99
N LYS A 155 -3.40 5.15 -24.85
CA LYS A 155 -4.29 4.34 -25.68
C LYS A 155 -3.92 2.87 -25.57
N GLU A 156 -4.92 2.00 -25.75
CA GLU A 156 -4.76 0.55 -25.62
C GLU A 156 -4.17 0.12 -24.26
N VAL A 157 -4.46 0.90 -23.21
CA VAL A 157 -4.03 0.62 -21.85
C VAL A 157 -4.78 -0.59 -21.32
N ARG A 158 -4.03 -1.56 -20.77
CA ARG A 158 -4.58 -2.80 -20.19
C ARG A 158 -4.49 -2.83 -18.67
N GLN A 159 -3.53 -2.13 -18.08
CA GLN A 159 -3.35 -2.04 -16.63
C GLN A 159 -2.96 -0.61 -16.25
N LEU A 160 -3.52 -0.14 -15.16
CA LEU A 160 -3.26 1.16 -14.55
C LEU A 160 -2.89 0.95 -13.09
N ILE A 161 -1.81 1.57 -12.63
CA ILE A 161 -1.38 1.57 -11.23
C ILE A 161 -0.97 2.97 -10.78
N ALA A 162 -0.92 3.19 -9.47
CA ALA A 162 -0.53 4.45 -8.86
C ALA A 162 0.49 4.25 -7.74
N SER A 163 1.40 5.21 -7.63
CA SER A 163 2.13 5.49 -6.39
C SER A 163 1.38 6.58 -5.61
N GLN A 164 1.93 7.06 -4.48
CA GLN A 164 1.33 8.20 -3.79
C GLN A 164 1.38 9.49 -4.62
N TYR A 165 2.28 9.59 -5.61
CA TYR A 165 2.61 10.84 -6.31
C TYR A 165 2.50 10.78 -7.84
N ALA A 166 2.34 9.58 -8.41
CA ALA A 166 2.35 9.37 -9.86
C ALA A 166 1.48 8.18 -10.27
N PHE A 167 1.26 8.04 -11.57
CA PHE A 167 0.60 6.90 -12.19
C PHE A 167 1.50 6.28 -13.25
N ALA A 168 1.30 4.98 -13.49
CA ALA A 168 1.88 4.25 -14.59
C ALA A 168 0.81 3.40 -15.29
N ALA A 169 0.79 3.47 -16.61
CA ALA A 169 -0.08 2.68 -17.48
C ALA A 169 0.75 1.70 -18.29
N LEU A 170 0.32 0.44 -18.31
CA LEU A 170 0.85 -0.61 -19.17
C LEU A 170 -0.06 -0.76 -20.39
N ARG A 171 0.51 -0.55 -21.57
CA ARG A 171 -0.16 -0.69 -22.86
C ARG A 171 -0.17 -2.14 -23.33
N SER A 172 -1.06 -2.45 -24.26
CA SER A 172 -1.24 -3.79 -24.80
C SER A 172 -0.03 -4.29 -25.61
N ASP A 173 0.75 -3.37 -26.17
CA ASP A 173 2.04 -3.65 -26.83
C ASP A 173 3.20 -3.91 -25.85
N GLY A 174 2.96 -3.76 -24.54
CA GLY A 174 3.95 -3.94 -23.49
C GLY A 174 4.73 -2.66 -23.14
N GLY A 175 4.43 -1.52 -23.77
CA GLY A 175 5.02 -0.22 -23.44
C GLY A 175 4.44 0.38 -22.16
N ILE A 176 5.24 1.22 -21.49
CA ILE A 176 4.84 1.93 -20.27
C ILE A 176 4.69 3.42 -20.56
N VAL A 177 3.63 4.01 -20.00
CA VAL A 177 3.44 5.47 -19.96
C VAL A 177 3.29 5.89 -18.50
N ALA A 178 4.12 6.82 -18.03
CA ALA A 178 4.05 7.34 -16.67
C ALA A 178 3.77 8.85 -16.67
N TRP A 179 3.09 9.34 -15.63
CA TRP A 179 2.83 10.77 -15.43
C TRP A 179 2.62 11.10 -13.95
N GLY A 180 2.74 12.38 -13.60
CA GLY A 180 2.67 12.88 -12.22
C GLY A 180 4.00 13.48 -11.80
N GLN A 181 4.34 13.37 -10.52
CA GLN A 181 5.56 13.99 -9.98
C GLN A 181 6.81 13.28 -10.53
N ALA A 182 7.71 14.01 -11.18
CA ALA A 182 8.82 13.44 -11.94
C ALA A 182 9.81 12.64 -11.08
N ASP A 183 10.18 13.19 -9.91
CA ASP A 183 11.06 12.56 -8.92
C ASP A 183 10.43 11.36 -8.19
N ALA A 184 9.12 11.14 -8.34
CA ALA A 184 8.37 10.04 -7.74
C ALA A 184 7.82 9.03 -8.78
N GLY A 185 8.50 8.92 -9.92
CA GLY A 185 8.20 7.94 -10.97
C GLY A 185 7.20 8.41 -12.03
N GLY A 186 6.81 9.70 -11.99
CA GLY A 186 5.95 10.32 -13.01
C GLY A 186 6.62 10.51 -14.37
N VAL A 187 7.92 10.21 -14.49
CA VAL A 187 8.63 10.14 -15.77
C VAL A 187 9.40 8.83 -15.81
N CYS A 188 9.29 8.11 -16.94
CA CYS A 188 10.06 6.90 -17.22
C CYS A 188 10.96 7.19 -18.44
N GLU A 189 12.20 7.62 -18.17
CA GLU A 189 13.13 8.09 -19.21
C GLU A 189 13.42 7.02 -20.28
N ASN A 190 13.58 5.77 -19.85
CA ASN A 190 13.89 4.64 -20.73
C ASN A 190 12.62 3.86 -21.16
N SER A 191 11.44 4.47 -21.10
CA SER A 191 10.15 3.83 -21.44
C SER A 191 10.14 3.16 -22.83
N HIS A 192 10.86 3.72 -23.79
CA HIS A 192 11.00 3.17 -25.14
C HIS A 192 11.85 1.88 -25.21
N GLU A 193 12.70 1.65 -24.21
CA GLU A 193 13.53 0.44 -24.09
C GLU A 193 12.81 -0.64 -23.27
N LEU A 194 11.74 -0.28 -22.54
CA LEU A 194 10.94 -1.21 -21.75
C LEU A 194 9.97 -1.96 -22.66
N VAL A 195 10.45 -3.05 -23.25
CA VAL A 195 9.65 -3.97 -24.05
C VAL A 195 9.23 -5.21 -23.24
N GLY A 196 8.06 -5.76 -23.58
CA GLY A 196 7.63 -7.04 -23.02
C GLY A 196 7.29 -7.00 -21.53
N VAL A 197 6.83 -5.86 -21.01
CA VAL A 197 6.42 -5.75 -19.60
C VAL A 197 5.13 -6.54 -19.36
N GLN A 198 5.18 -7.45 -18.38
CA GLN A 198 4.03 -8.29 -18.02
C GLN A 198 3.28 -7.79 -16.80
N GLN A 199 4.00 -7.23 -15.81
CA GLN A 199 3.45 -6.76 -14.55
C GLN A 199 4.11 -5.44 -14.15
N LEU A 200 3.31 -4.53 -13.59
CA LEU A 200 3.76 -3.32 -12.91
C LEU A 200 3.42 -3.38 -11.42
N VAL A 201 4.33 -2.89 -10.58
CA VAL A 201 4.17 -2.77 -9.14
C VAL A 201 4.62 -1.37 -8.70
N ALA A 202 3.96 -0.78 -7.70
CA ALA A 202 4.30 0.53 -7.17
C ALA A 202 4.69 0.45 -5.68
N SER A 203 5.70 1.22 -5.30
CA SER A 203 5.92 1.65 -3.92
C SER A 203 5.27 3.03 -3.72
N ALA A 204 5.54 3.71 -2.60
CA ALA A 204 4.97 5.04 -2.37
C ALA A 204 5.44 6.09 -3.38
N ALA A 205 6.67 5.99 -3.91
CA ALA A 205 7.23 6.99 -4.84
C ALA A 205 8.12 6.39 -5.94
N ALA A 206 7.97 5.09 -6.21
CA ALA A 206 8.67 4.42 -7.29
C ALA A 206 7.82 3.32 -7.90
N PHE A 207 8.26 2.82 -9.05
CA PHE A 207 7.64 1.72 -9.76
C PHE A 207 8.68 0.65 -10.11
N ALA A 208 8.22 -0.59 -10.24
CA ALA A 208 8.98 -1.70 -10.78
C ALA A 208 8.18 -2.40 -11.87
N ALA A 209 8.84 -2.72 -12.98
CA ALA A 209 8.30 -3.46 -14.10
C ALA A 209 8.98 -4.82 -14.19
N LEU A 210 8.19 -5.89 -14.10
CA LEU A 210 8.63 -7.24 -14.43
C LEU A 210 8.40 -7.49 -15.92
N ARG A 211 9.46 -7.87 -16.62
CA ARG A 211 9.47 -8.20 -18.04
C ARG A 211 9.23 -9.69 -18.25
N ARG A 212 8.76 -10.06 -19.45
CA ARG A 212 8.52 -11.45 -19.87
C ARG A 212 9.79 -12.31 -19.92
N ASP A 213 10.96 -11.69 -20.04
CA ASP A 213 12.26 -12.37 -19.98
C ASP A 213 12.71 -12.68 -18.53
N GLY A 214 11.89 -12.34 -17.54
CA GLY A 214 12.19 -12.54 -16.12
C GLY A 214 13.08 -11.46 -15.51
N THR A 215 13.39 -10.38 -16.24
CA THR A 215 14.15 -9.26 -15.69
C THR A 215 13.25 -8.17 -15.09
N VAL A 216 13.80 -7.40 -14.14
CA VAL A 216 13.10 -6.30 -13.48
C VAL A 216 13.84 -4.98 -13.73
N VAL A 217 13.06 -3.93 -13.99
CA VAL A 217 13.56 -2.55 -13.98
C VAL A 217 12.70 -1.71 -13.06
N SER A 218 13.31 -0.88 -12.23
CA SER A 218 12.63 0.14 -11.45
C SER A 218 12.95 1.57 -11.92
N TRP A 219 12.05 2.49 -11.61
CA TRP A 219 12.23 3.93 -11.83
C TRP A 219 11.47 4.74 -10.78
N GLY A 220 11.83 6.02 -10.63
CA GLY A 220 11.27 6.94 -9.64
C GLY A 220 12.29 7.26 -8.55
N SER A 221 11.81 7.53 -7.34
CA SER A 221 12.71 7.94 -6.25
C SER A 221 13.60 6.79 -5.78
N SER A 222 14.92 6.99 -5.78
CA SER A 222 15.90 6.01 -5.30
C SER A 222 15.63 5.59 -3.85
N GLU A 223 15.24 6.55 -2.99
CA GLU A 223 14.89 6.32 -1.58
C GLU A 223 13.66 5.41 -1.40
N PHE A 224 12.89 5.18 -2.47
CA PHE A 224 11.69 4.35 -2.48
C PHE A 224 11.83 3.13 -3.41
N GLY A 225 13.05 2.77 -3.80
CA GLY A 225 13.34 1.60 -4.65
C GLY A 225 13.28 1.88 -6.16
N GLY A 226 13.28 3.15 -6.56
CA GLY A 226 13.29 3.58 -7.96
C GLY A 226 14.60 3.33 -8.70
N ASP A 227 15.62 2.81 -8.01
CA ASP A 227 16.87 2.34 -8.62
C ASP A 227 17.16 0.91 -8.13
N CYS A 228 17.35 -0.01 -9.08
CA CYS A 228 17.71 -1.40 -8.85
C CYS A 228 19.02 -1.80 -9.52
N GLN A 229 19.83 -0.85 -10.01
CA GLN A 229 21.06 -1.14 -10.76
C GLN A 229 22.05 -1.98 -9.96
N ASP A 230 22.18 -1.72 -8.65
CA ASP A 230 23.09 -2.45 -7.76
C ASP A 230 22.75 -3.94 -7.65
N VAL A 231 21.49 -4.32 -7.89
CA VAL A 231 21.01 -5.71 -7.82
C VAL A 231 20.56 -6.25 -9.18
N ALA A 232 20.75 -5.50 -10.27
CA ALA A 232 20.23 -5.83 -11.59
C ALA A 232 20.71 -7.20 -12.10
N GLY A 233 21.96 -7.56 -11.79
CA GLY A 233 22.52 -8.88 -12.13
C GLY A 233 21.81 -10.06 -11.44
N SER A 234 21.20 -9.82 -10.27
CA SER A 234 20.44 -10.83 -9.53
C SER A 234 18.95 -10.81 -9.87
N LEU A 235 18.45 -9.76 -10.53
CA LEU A 235 17.04 -9.63 -10.97
C LEU A 235 16.81 -10.33 -12.31
N THR A 236 17.08 -11.63 -12.34
CA THR A 236 16.87 -12.53 -13.48
C THR A 236 15.98 -13.70 -13.08
N GLU A 237 15.20 -14.23 -14.03
CA GLU A 237 14.24 -15.31 -13.80
C GLU A 237 13.27 -14.99 -12.65
N VAL A 238 12.78 -13.76 -12.59
CA VAL A 238 11.85 -13.29 -11.56
C VAL A 238 10.42 -13.75 -11.88
N LYS A 239 9.76 -14.38 -10.91
CA LYS A 239 8.35 -14.81 -10.97
C LYS A 239 7.38 -13.73 -10.53
N ALA A 240 7.74 -13.02 -9.46
CA ALA A 240 6.86 -12.06 -8.82
C ALA A 240 7.67 -10.93 -8.16
N VAL A 241 7.08 -9.74 -8.12
CA VAL A 241 7.60 -8.58 -7.39
C VAL A 241 6.56 -8.13 -6.37
N VAL A 242 6.99 -7.89 -5.14
CA VAL A 242 6.18 -7.40 -4.04
C VAL A 242 6.75 -6.05 -3.60
N ALA A 243 5.87 -5.08 -3.32
CA ALA A 243 6.28 -3.76 -2.85
C ALA A 243 5.94 -3.55 -1.39
N ALA A 244 6.89 -2.98 -0.66
CA ALA A 244 6.65 -2.22 0.57
C ALA A 244 6.58 -0.72 0.23
N ARG A 245 6.39 0.14 1.22
CA ARG A 245 6.27 1.59 1.03
C ARG A 245 7.50 2.20 0.36
N SER A 246 8.71 1.73 0.68
CA SER A 246 9.99 2.29 0.20
C SER A 246 10.95 1.26 -0.38
N ALA A 247 10.50 0.03 -0.59
CA ALA A 247 11.34 -1.07 -1.04
C ALA A 247 10.55 -2.09 -1.84
N PHE A 248 11.26 -2.97 -2.53
CA PHE A 248 10.68 -4.08 -3.28
C PHE A 248 11.42 -5.39 -2.95
N ALA A 249 10.72 -6.51 -3.15
CA ALA A 249 11.25 -7.85 -3.09
C ALA A 249 10.84 -8.63 -4.35
N ALA A 250 11.81 -9.23 -5.04
CA ALA A 250 11.59 -10.11 -6.17
C ALA A 250 11.76 -11.57 -5.74
N LEU A 251 10.76 -12.40 -6.01
CA LEU A 251 10.83 -13.85 -5.88
C LEU A 251 11.26 -14.45 -7.21
N ARG A 252 12.35 -15.21 -7.20
CA ARG A 252 12.98 -15.82 -8.39
C ARG A 252 12.51 -17.25 -8.62
N ASP A 253 12.76 -17.76 -9.82
CA ASP A 253 12.38 -19.10 -10.25
C ASP A 253 12.97 -20.20 -9.36
N ASP A 254 14.20 -19.97 -8.91
CA ASP A 254 14.99 -20.81 -7.99
C ASP A 254 14.54 -20.71 -6.52
N SER A 255 13.43 -20.02 -6.24
CA SER A 255 12.89 -19.78 -4.89
C SER A 255 13.80 -18.93 -4.00
N SER A 256 14.72 -18.16 -4.59
CA SER A 256 15.48 -17.12 -3.90
C SER A 256 14.77 -15.77 -3.93
N VAL A 257 15.14 -14.88 -3.01
CA VAL A 257 14.59 -13.52 -2.91
C VAL A 257 15.69 -12.49 -3.05
N VAL A 258 15.42 -11.47 -3.87
CA VAL A 258 16.28 -10.29 -4.03
C VAL A 258 15.49 -9.06 -3.63
N THR A 259 16.06 -8.21 -2.77
CA THR A 259 15.40 -7.00 -2.28
C THR A 259 16.19 -5.76 -2.65
N TRP A 260 15.50 -4.66 -2.92
CA TRP A 260 16.12 -3.36 -3.18
C TRP A 260 15.25 -2.21 -2.68
N GLY A 261 15.82 -1.02 -2.64
CA GLY A 261 15.23 0.17 -2.02
C GLY A 261 15.58 0.28 -0.53
N SER A 262 14.90 1.19 0.16
CA SER A 262 15.23 1.56 1.53
C SER A 262 14.38 0.77 2.53
N ILE A 263 15.00 -0.21 3.21
CA ILE A 263 14.40 -1.04 4.25
C ILE A 263 14.86 -0.63 5.66
N SER A 264 14.69 0.64 6.04
CA SER A 264 15.07 1.23 7.34
C SER A 264 16.55 1.09 7.71
N LYS A 265 17.25 2.20 7.98
CA LYS A 265 18.69 2.17 8.32
C LYS A 265 18.98 1.34 9.57
N ASP A 266 18.03 1.33 10.49
CA ASP A 266 18.07 0.56 11.74
C ASP A 266 17.13 -0.65 11.67
N GLY A 267 16.85 -1.17 10.46
CA GLY A 267 16.06 -2.37 10.24
C GLY A 267 16.85 -3.67 10.41
N ILE A 268 16.17 -4.80 10.20
CA ILE A 268 16.81 -6.11 9.98
C ILE A 268 17.10 -6.22 8.48
N ALA A 269 18.36 -6.40 8.11
CA ALA A 269 18.75 -6.57 6.72
C ALA A 269 18.15 -7.85 6.13
N THR A 270 17.91 -7.85 4.82
CA THR A 270 17.54 -9.06 4.10
C THR A 270 18.62 -10.13 4.31
N PRO A 271 18.25 -11.37 4.66
CA PRO A 271 19.20 -12.45 4.79
C PRO A 271 19.98 -12.66 3.48
N GLU A 272 21.31 -12.80 3.55
CA GLU A 272 22.18 -12.95 2.37
C GLU A 272 21.78 -14.13 1.47
N ARG A 273 21.18 -15.16 2.05
CA ARG A 273 20.69 -16.36 1.37
C ARG A 273 19.35 -16.78 1.94
N LEU A 274 18.29 -16.38 1.26
CA LEU A 274 16.95 -16.87 1.49
C LEU A 274 16.59 -17.80 0.34
N GLU A 275 16.45 -19.09 0.63
CA GLU A 275 16.17 -20.15 -0.35
C GLU A 275 14.87 -20.88 0.00
N SER A 276 14.32 -21.64 -0.96
CA SER A 276 13.07 -22.38 -0.79
C SER A 276 11.88 -21.49 -0.39
N VAL A 277 11.86 -20.23 -0.84
CA VAL A 277 10.76 -19.31 -0.59
C VAL A 277 9.56 -19.67 -1.48
N GLU A 278 8.41 -19.89 -0.86
CA GLU A 278 7.15 -20.13 -1.57
C GLU A 278 6.41 -18.83 -1.88
N CYS A 279 6.37 -17.89 -0.93
CA CYS A 279 5.77 -16.58 -1.14
C CYS A 279 6.39 -15.51 -0.25
N VAL A 280 6.23 -14.25 -0.66
CA VAL A 280 6.65 -13.06 0.09
C VAL A 280 5.43 -12.14 0.26
N VAL A 281 5.25 -11.60 1.46
CA VAL A 281 4.27 -10.55 1.76
C VAL A 281 4.99 -9.34 2.35
N ALA A 282 4.38 -8.16 2.24
CA ALA A 282 4.95 -6.91 2.71
C ALA A 282 3.97 -6.12 3.57
N SER A 283 4.48 -5.54 4.66
CA SER A 283 3.87 -4.39 5.33
C SER A 283 4.41 -3.10 4.68
N ASP A 284 4.08 -1.92 5.23
CA ASP A 284 4.64 -0.66 4.72
C ASP A 284 6.17 -0.64 4.78
N ARG A 285 6.82 -1.31 5.74
CA ARG A 285 8.28 -1.18 5.93
C ARG A 285 9.02 -2.48 6.21
N ALA A 286 8.35 -3.62 6.14
CA ALA A 286 8.95 -4.92 6.38
C ALA A 286 8.40 -5.96 5.40
N PHE A 287 9.09 -7.10 5.33
CA PHE A 287 8.73 -8.25 4.52
C PHE A 287 8.73 -9.52 5.38
N ALA A 288 7.90 -10.47 4.98
CA ALA A 288 7.87 -11.81 5.53
C ALA A 288 7.81 -12.83 4.39
N ALA A 289 8.66 -13.84 4.44
CA ALA A 289 8.69 -14.95 3.49
C ALA A 289 8.22 -16.25 4.15
N LEU A 290 7.33 -16.97 3.47
CA LEU A 290 7.00 -18.35 3.79
C LEU A 290 7.95 -19.29 3.06
N LEU A 291 8.62 -20.16 3.80
CA LEU A 291 9.53 -21.17 3.25
C LEU A 291 8.80 -22.50 2.99
N GLY A 292 9.36 -23.33 2.12
CA GLY A 292 8.79 -24.63 1.73
C GLY A 292 8.76 -25.68 2.85
N ASP A 293 9.43 -25.44 3.96
CA ASP A 293 9.31 -26.23 5.19
C ASP A 293 8.18 -25.74 6.12
N GLY A 294 7.45 -24.69 5.71
CA GLY A 294 6.38 -24.06 6.48
C GLY A 294 6.86 -23.11 7.57
N SER A 295 8.15 -22.76 7.61
CA SER A 295 8.68 -21.72 8.50
C SER A 295 8.60 -20.33 7.88
N VAL A 296 8.75 -19.28 8.70
CA VAL A 296 8.71 -17.89 8.25
C VAL A 296 9.98 -17.16 8.64
N VAL A 297 10.48 -16.36 7.70
CA VAL A 297 11.60 -15.44 7.89
C VAL A 297 11.14 -14.02 7.59
N THR A 298 11.52 -13.07 8.45
CA THR A 298 11.14 -11.66 8.31
C THR A 298 12.37 -10.76 8.26
N TRP A 299 12.22 -9.61 7.60
CA TRP A 299 13.24 -8.57 7.55
C TRP A 299 12.62 -7.19 7.30
N GLY A 300 13.42 -6.14 7.43
CA GLY A 300 13.01 -4.74 7.33
C GLY A 300 12.82 -4.08 8.70
N ASP A 301 11.97 -3.07 8.77
CA ASP A 301 11.77 -2.27 9.97
C ASP A 301 11.21 -3.11 11.13
N ARG A 302 11.89 -3.06 12.29
CA ARG A 302 11.60 -3.90 13.45
C ARG A 302 10.18 -3.68 13.99
N ASP A 303 9.76 -2.41 14.07
CA ASP A 303 8.46 -2.03 14.61
C ASP A 303 7.32 -2.33 13.63
N CYS A 304 7.64 -2.55 12.35
CA CYS A 304 6.68 -2.87 11.30
C CYS A 304 6.59 -4.37 10.99
N GLY A 305 7.12 -5.21 11.89
CA GLY A 305 7.10 -6.68 11.79
C GLY A 305 8.33 -7.29 11.12
N GLY A 306 9.39 -6.51 10.90
CA GLY A 306 10.68 -7.02 10.44
C GLY A 306 11.36 -7.93 11.47
N ASP A 307 11.08 -7.73 12.76
CA ASP A 307 11.53 -8.58 13.87
C ASP A 307 10.43 -9.54 14.32
N SER A 308 10.61 -10.83 14.06
CA SER A 308 9.72 -11.91 14.50
C SER A 308 10.28 -12.72 15.68
N GLN A 309 11.40 -12.31 16.29
CA GLN A 309 12.13 -13.12 17.28
C GLN A 309 11.23 -13.55 18.46
N ALA A 310 10.33 -12.67 18.90
CA ALA A 310 9.40 -12.94 20.00
C ALA A 310 8.42 -14.08 19.71
N VAL A 311 8.10 -14.33 18.45
CA VAL A 311 7.14 -15.38 18.02
C VAL A 311 7.78 -16.46 17.16
N GLN A 312 9.10 -16.46 17.00
CA GLN A 312 9.82 -17.31 16.04
C GLN A 312 9.56 -18.81 16.25
N GLN A 313 9.38 -19.25 17.49
CA GLN A 313 9.10 -20.65 17.82
C GLN A 313 7.72 -21.11 17.34
N GLU A 314 6.80 -20.18 17.12
CA GLU A 314 5.42 -20.43 16.70
C GLU A 314 5.22 -20.30 15.18
N LEU A 315 6.23 -19.75 14.49
CA LEU A 315 6.26 -19.57 13.03
C LEU A 315 6.73 -20.86 12.32
N VAL A 316 6.05 -21.96 12.62
CA VAL A 316 6.29 -23.29 12.03
C VAL A 316 4.97 -23.91 11.59
N GLY A 317 5.00 -24.68 10.50
CA GLY A 317 3.76 -25.24 9.94
C GLY A 317 2.78 -24.15 9.49
N ILE A 318 3.30 -23.02 9.01
CA ILE A 318 2.52 -21.94 8.44
C ILE A 318 2.02 -22.37 7.06
N ARG A 319 0.75 -22.10 6.80
CA ARG A 319 0.08 -22.34 5.52
C ARG A 319 -0.10 -21.04 4.72
N GLN A 320 -0.29 -19.92 5.41
CA GLN A 320 -0.60 -18.65 4.77
C GLN A 320 -0.08 -17.48 5.58
N LEU A 321 0.39 -16.45 4.89
CA LEU A 321 0.76 -15.15 5.43
C LEU A 321 -0.22 -14.07 4.98
N ALA A 322 -0.43 -13.07 5.83
CA ALA A 322 -1.14 -11.85 5.55
C ALA A 322 -0.42 -10.66 6.20
N ALA A 323 -0.55 -9.48 5.61
CA ALA A 323 0.05 -8.25 6.12
C ALA A 323 -1.03 -7.17 6.34
N SER A 324 -0.85 -6.39 7.40
CA SER A 324 -1.48 -5.08 7.57
C SER A 324 -0.45 -3.99 7.28
N LYS A 325 -0.83 -2.72 7.49
CA LYS A 325 0.08 -1.59 7.25
C LYS A 325 1.41 -1.72 8.00
N LEU A 326 1.42 -2.17 9.26
CA LEU A 326 2.64 -2.25 10.08
C LEU A 326 2.77 -3.58 10.87
N ALA A 327 2.00 -4.60 10.51
CA ALA A 327 2.02 -5.89 11.20
C ALA A 327 1.77 -7.06 10.23
N PHE A 328 1.99 -8.28 10.72
CA PHE A 328 1.74 -9.51 9.99
C PHE A 328 0.89 -10.48 10.80
N ALA A 329 0.23 -11.38 10.07
CA ALA A 329 -0.48 -12.53 10.60
C ALA A 329 -0.12 -13.80 9.81
N ALA A 330 0.13 -14.90 10.51
CA ALA A 330 0.39 -16.20 9.93
C ALA A 330 -0.69 -17.20 10.38
N LEU A 331 -1.26 -17.95 9.42
CA LEU A 331 -2.20 -19.04 9.67
C LEU A 331 -1.46 -20.38 9.61
N ARG A 332 -1.51 -21.15 10.69
CA ARG A 332 -0.94 -22.49 10.78
C ARG A 332 -1.86 -23.56 10.20
N PHE A 333 -1.30 -24.72 9.83
CA PHE A 333 -2.07 -25.88 9.37
C PHE A 333 -3.04 -26.42 10.42
N ASP A 334 -2.75 -26.23 11.71
CA ASP A 334 -3.64 -26.58 12.83
C ASP A 334 -4.77 -25.54 13.06
N GLY A 335 -4.78 -24.45 12.30
CA GLY A 335 -5.76 -23.37 12.40
C GLY A 335 -5.44 -22.29 13.44
N ALA A 336 -4.28 -22.36 14.12
CA ALA A 336 -3.82 -21.28 14.98
C ALA A 336 -3.36 -20.06 14.16
N ILE A 337 -3.53 -18.88 14.74
CA ILE A 337 -3.08 -17.62 14.14
C ILE A 337 -1.99 -17.01 15.03
N VAL A 338 -0.87 -16.65 14.42
CA VAL A 338 0.26 -15.97 15.06
C VAL A 338 0.37 -14.57 14.48
N THR A 339 0.42 -13.52 15.30
CA THR A 339 0.61 -12.14 14.82
C THR A 339 1.81 -11.45 15.46
N TRP A 340 2.46 -10.54 14.72
CA TRP A 340 3.61 -9.77 15.18
C TRP A 340 3.73 -8.44 14.43
N GLY A 341 4.57 -7.52 14.92
CA GLY A 341 4.71 -6.14 14.42
C GLY A 341 4.02 -5.13 15.33
N ALA A 342 3.57 -4.00 14.77
CA ALA A 342 2.99 -2.92 15.56
C ALA A 342 1.66 -3.35 16.23
N PRO A 343 1.52 -3.22 17.57
CA PRO A 343 0.30 -3.63 18.29
C PRO A 343 -0.97 -2.94 17.77
N ASP A 344 -0.91 -1.64 17.50
CA ASP A 344 -2.03 -0.83 16.98
C ASP A 344 -2.52 -1.27 15.59
N PHE A 345 -1.76 -2.13 14.92
CA PHE A 345 -2.04 -2.66 13.59
C PHE A 345 -2.25 -4.18 13.59
N GLY A 346 -2.44 -4.79 14.78
CA GLY A 346 -2.71 -6.21 14.96
C GLY A 346 -1.53 -7.06 15.40
N GLY A 347 -0.33 -6.48 15.53
CA GLY A 347 0.92 -7.16 15.84
C GLY A 347 1.12 -7.51 17.31
N THR A 348 0.10 -8.01 17.99
CA THR A 348 0.12 -8.17 19.46
C THR A 348 1.08 -9.25 20.00
N GLY A 349 1.73 -10.03 19.13
CA GLY A 349 2.69 -11.08 19.54
C GLY A 349 2.02 -12.34 20.08
N ARG A 350 0.71 -12.54 19.84
CA ARG A 350 -0.08 -13.63 20.44
C ARG A 350 -0.33 -14.76 19.46
N VAL A 351 -0.37 -15.98 20.01
CA VAL A 351 -0.94 -17.16 19.35
C VAL A 351 -2.38 -17.32 19.81
N MET A 352 -3.33 -17.34 18.88
CA MET A 352 -4.73 -17.58 19.18
C MET A 352 -5.15 -18.98 18.73
N ALA A 353 -5.71 -19.75 19.66
CA ALA A 353 -6.19 -21.10 19.41
C ALA A 353 -7.66 -21.09 18.99
N GLY A 354 -7.93 -21.28 17.70
CA GLY A 354 -9.28 -21.49 17.20
C GLY A 354 -10.17 -20.23 17.15
N ALA A 355 -11.04 -20.18 16.14
CA ALA A 355 -11.82 -19.00 15.75
C ALA A 355 -12.89 -18.51 16.77
N LYS A 356 -13.06 -19.15 17.93
CA LYS A 356 -14.07 -18.75 18.94
C LYS A 356 -13.57 -17.68 19.92
N GLU A 357 -12.26 -17.55 20.12
CA GLU A 357 -11.72 -16.53 21.02
C GLU A 357 -11.44 -15.21 20.29
N ALA A 358 -11.13 -15.26 18.99
CA ALA A 358 -10.88 -14.08 18.16
C ALA A 358 -12.13 -13.19 17.93
N THR A 359 -13.33 -13.69 18.21
CA THR A 359 -14.59 -12.92 18.04
C THR A 359 -14.92 -12.01 19.24
N ALA A 360 -14.18 -12.10 20.35
CA ALA A 360 -14.54 -11.41 21.60
C ALA A 360 -13.59 -10.25 22.00
N ALA A 361 -12.46 -10.07 21.32
CA ALA A 361 -11.52 -9.00 21.62
C ALA A 361 -10.91 -8.39 20.35
N GLU A 362 -11.29 -7.14 20.08
CA GLU A 362 -10.63 -6.14 19.24
C GLU A 362 -10.78 -6.24 17.69
N PRO A 363 -11.46 -5.25 17.05
CA PRO A 363 -11.72 -5.24 15.62
C PRO A 363 -10.75 -4.32 14.87
N ALA A 364 -9.71 -4.89 14.26
CA ALA A 364 -9.03 -4.26 13.11
C ALA A 364 -8.21 -5.27 12.28
N ALA A 365 -7.57 -6.25 12.92
CA ALA A 365 -6.66 -7.17 12.24
C ALA A 365 -7.23 -8.58 11.94
N TYR A 366 -8.28 -8.99 12.66
CA TYR A 366 -8.57 -10.42 12.84
C TYR A 366 -9.68 -11.00 11.95
N ALA A 367 -10.55 -10.17 11.35
CA ALA A 367 -11.80 -10.66 10.77
C ALA A 367 -11.70 -11.27 9.35
N LEU A 368 -10.58 -11.14 8.62
CA LEU A 368 -10.56 -11.42 7.17
C LEU A 368 -9.82 -12.67 6.70
N ILE A 369 -9.24 -13.49 7.59
CA ILE A 369 -8.47 -14.67 7.15
C ILE A 369 -9.39 -15.86 6.80
N ARG A 370 -10.66 -15.85 7.18
CA ARG A 370 -11.50 -17.07 7.15
C ARG A 370 -12.44 -17.25 5.96
N GLU A 371 -12.80 -16.21 5.19
CA GLU A 371 -13.92 -16.34 4.23
C GLU A 371 -13.60 -16.17 2.74
N THR A 372 -12.46 -15.60 2.33
CA THR A 372 -12.26 -15.30 0.89
C THR A 372 -10.95 -15.76 0.29
N GLY A 373 -9.97 -16.25 1.05
CA GLY A 373 -8.69 -16.71 0.50
C GLY A 373 -7.89 -15.63 -0.26
N ALA A 374 -8.29 -14.37 -0.16
CA ALA A 374 -7.62 -13.21 -0.74
C ALA A 374 -7.82 -12.01 0.20
N VAL A 375 -6.73 -11.41 0.67
CA VAL A 375 -6.74 -10.14 1.40
C VAL A 375 -5.77 -9.21 0.67
N THR A 376 -6.29 -8.16 0.04
CA THR A 376 -5.53 -7.19 -0.74
C THR A 376 -5.16 -5.92 0.01
N SER A 377 -5.56 -5.75 1.28
CA SER A 377 -4.98 -4.84 2.28
C SER A 377 -5.90 -4.74 3.49
N LEU A 378 -5.33 -4.53 4.68
CA LEU A 378 -6.07 -4.18 5.90
C LEU A 378 -5.83 -2.69 6.21
N SER A 379 -6.89 -1.90 6.27
CA SER A 379 -6.83 -0.47 6.62
C SER A 379 -6.44 -0.26 8.09
N PRO A 380 -5.71 0.82 8.44
CA PRO A 380 -5.41 1.18 9.82
C PRO A 380 -6.69 1.43 10.64
N ALA A 381 -6.67 1.04 11.92
CA ALA A 381 -7.57 1.60 12.91
C ALA A 381 -7.36 3.12 12.97
N ALA A 382 -8.45 3.88 13.11
CA ALA A 382 -8.44 5.33 13.18
C ALA A 382 -7.48 5.81 14.29
N CYS A 383 -6.48 6.63 13.94
CA CYS A 383 -5.67 7.34 14.92
C CYS A 383 -6.60 8.19 15.80
N VAL A 384 -6.63 7.92 17.10
CA VAL A 384 -7.24 8.80 18.09
C VAL A 384 -6.25 9.96 18.32
N PRO A 385 -6.64 11.23 18.11
CA PRO A 385 -5.74 12.35 18.43
C PRO A 385 -5.64 12.49 19.95
N GLU A 386 -4.44 12.36 20.51
CA GLU A 386 -4.14 12.95 21.81
C GLU A 386 -4.09 14.47 21.67
N ALA A 387 -4.66 15.17 22.66
CA ALA A 387 -4.89 16.60 22.63
C ALA A 387 -3.58 17.40 22.61
N CYS A 388 -3.30 18.11 21.51
CA CYS A 388 -2.29 19.18 21.46
C CYS A 388 -2.96 20.53 21.75
N GLN A 389 -2.52 21.20 22.82
CA GLN A 389 -2.73 22.63 23.02
C GLN A 389 -1.57 23.40 22.35
N GLY A 390 -1.89 24.34 21.44
CA GLY A 390 -0.97 25.37 20.97
C GLY A 390 -0.54 25.26 19.51
N ASP A 391 -0.58 26.40 18.81
CA ASP A 391 -0.25 26.58 17.40
C ASP A 391 1.25 26.42 17.14
N THR A 392 1.70 25.19 16.85
CA THR A 392 2.74 24.80 15.89
C THR A 392 2.90 23.28 15.93
N CYS A 393 2.69 22.59 14.80
CA CYS A 393 2.90 21.14 14.72
C CYS A 393 4.06 20.84 13.76
N ASP A 394 5.29 21.06 14.24
CA ASP A 394 6.50 20.48 13.67
C ASP A 394 6.82 19.16 14.40
N THR A 395 6.94 18.07 13.64
CA THR A 395 7.62 16.81 14.00
C THR A 395 7.16 16.06 15.29
N CYS A 396 6.60 14.86 15.10
CA CYS A 396 6.57 13.85 16.16
C CYS A 396 8.01 13.44 16.52
N SER A 397 8.52 13.95 17.63
CA SER A 397 9.81 13.56 18.20
C SER A 397 9.56 12.60 19.36
N CYS A 398 9.95 11.33 19.19
CA CYS A 398 9.99 10.36 20.29
C CYS A 398 11.20 10.69 21.18
N ALA A 399 10.93 11.22 22.37
CA ALA A 399 11.96 11.52 23.36
C ALA A 399 12.64 10.23 23.87
N SER A 400 13.98 10.20 23.83
CA SER A 400 14.81 9.27 24.63
C SER A 400 15.44 10.02 25.82
N PRO A 401 15.73 9.34 26.95
CA PRO A 401 16.11 10.00 28.19
C PRO A 401 17.55 10.52 28.19
N ALA A 402 17.74 11.61 28.92
CA ALA A 402 18.97 12.38 29.05
C ALA A 402 20.21 11.58 29.53
N ARG A 403 21.39 11.92 29.01
CA ARG A 403 22.51 12.47 29.81
C ARG A 403 23.68 13.04 29.00
N SER A 404 24.06 14.24 29.45
CA SER A 404 25.40 14.88 29.50
C SER A 404 26.20 15.15 28.22
N THR A 405 26.09 16.41 27.81
CA THR A 405 27.13 17.35 27.39
C THR A 405 28.60 16.97 27.62
N GLY A 406 29.42 17.14 26.57
CA GLY A 406 30.86 17.37 26.65
C GLY A 406 31.50 17.61 25.27
N SER A 407 31.63 18.89 24.89
CA SER A 407 32.76 19.53 24.16
C SER A 407 33.75 18.59 23.43
N THR A 408 34.16 18.75 22.17
CA THR A 408 34.74 19.95 21.52
C THR A 408 35.02 19.62 20.03
N ALA A 409 35.13 20.66 19.21
CA ALA A 409 35.43 20.67 17.77
C ALA A 409 36.71 19.91 17.31
N CYS A 410 36.71 19.48 16.04
CA CYS A 410 37.72 19.80 15.00
C CYS A 410 37.70 18.77 13.83
N THR A 411 37.33 19.22 12.63
CA THR A 411 37.89 18.73 11.34
C THR A 411 39.23 19.45 11.08
N PRO A 412 40.18 18.98 10.23
CA PRO A 412 39.96 18.22 8.99
C PRO A 412 40.97 17.08 8.67
N SER A 413 40.67 16.35 7.59
CA SER A 413 41.52 15.35 6.89
C SER A 413 42.90 15.90 6.47
N PRO A 414 43.87 15.04 6.07
CA PRO A 414 43.97 14.66 4.65
C PRO A 414 44.58 13.26 4.31
N ARG A 415 44.19 12.76 3.12
CA ARG A 415 44.96 12.07 2.04
C ARG A 415 45.86 10.82 2.30
N GLY A 416 45.72 9.88 1.35
CA GLY A 416 46.77 8.96 0.86
C GLY A 416 46.18 7.56 0.57
N SER A 417 45.76 7.19 -0.64
CA SER A 417 46.50 6.83 -1.88
C SER A 417 47.11 5.42 -1.89
N GLU A 418 46.75 4.67 -2.95
CA GLU A 418 47.48 3.55 -3.59
C GLU A 418 47.47 2.19 -2.85
N SER A 419 47.39 1.01 -3.47
CA SER A 419 47.32 0.53 -4.87
C SER A 419 47.29 -1.02 -4.89
N ARG A 420 46.69 -1.64 -5.93
CA ARG A 420 47.17 -2.85 -6.69
C ARG A 420 47.27 -4.20 -5.93
N ASP A 421 47.02 -5.41 -6.47
CA ASP A 421 47.00 -6.05 -7.80
C ASP A 421 46.10 -7.33 -7.73
N SER A 422 45.39 -7.73 -8.81
CA SER A 422 45.58 -8.94 -9.68
C SER A 422 45.43 -10.32 -8.98
N GLU A 423 44.88 -11.43 -9.49
CA GLU A 423 44.55 -12.01 -10.81
C GLU A 423 43.65 -13.26 -10.57
N ALA A 424 42.52 -13.42 -11.27
CA ALA A 424 42.21 -14.42 -12.31
C ALA A 424 42.58 -15.92 -12.07
N ARG A 425 41.58 -16.83 -11.98
CA ARG A 425 41.22 -17.88 -12.97
C ARG A 425 40.41 -19.05 -12.40
N GLU A 426 39.32 -19.36 -13.09
CA GLU A 426 38.44 -20.54 -13.08
C GLU A 426 38.92 -21.61 -14.11
N PRO A 427 38.20 -22.73 -14.45
CA PRO A 427 37.10 -23.47 -13.80
C PRO A 427 37.13 -25.03 -13.93
N SER A 428 36.05 -25.68 -13.42
CA SER A 428 35.34 -26.91 -13.94
C SER A 428 35.63 -28.29 -13.29
N PRO A 429 34.74 -29.31 -13.43
CA PRO A 429 33.27 -29.31 -13.43
C PRO A 429 32.59 -30.51 -12.69
N GLY A 430 31.27 -30.45 -12.50
CA GLY A 430 30.36 -31.60 -12.74
C GLY A 430 29.65 -32.23 -11.54
N LEU A 431 28.30 -32.24 -11.57
CA LEU A 431 27.41 -33.43 -11.51
C LEU A 431 25.95 -33.03 -11.21
N ALA A 432 25.04 -33.45 -12.08
CA ALA A 432 23.59 -33.47 -11.85
C ALA A 432 23.18 -34.74 -11.07
N PRO A 433 22.00 -34.76 -10.45
CA PRO A 433 20.99 -35.67 -10.98
C PRO A 433 19.52 -35.17 -10.94
N GLN A 434 18.73 -35.86 -11.77
CA GLN A 434 17.28 -35.83 -11.93
C GLN A 434 16.51 -36.26 -10.66
N ALA A 435 15.31 -35.69 -10.40
CA ALA A 435 14.09 -36.47 -10.08
C ALA A 435 12.80 -35.63 -9.92
N SER A 436 11.75 -36.15 -10.59
CA SER A 436 10.31 -36.11 -10.30
C SER A 436 9.57 -34.78 -10.03
N ARG A 437 8.88 -34.30 -11.07
CA ARG A 437 7.70 -33.42 -10.95
C ARG A 437 6.56 -34.16 -10.25
N LYS A 438 6.04 -33.57 -9.17
CA LYS A 438 4.64 -33.72 -8.75
C LYS A 438 3.96 -32.38 -9.00
N ASP A 439 2.92 -32.41 -9.82
CA ASP A 439 2.04 -31.27 -10.07
C ASP A 439 1.36 -30.82 -8.78
N VAL A 440 1.78 -29.68 -8.25
CA VAL A 440 1.01 -28.89 -7.29
C VAL A 440 0.55 -27.64 -8.04
N ARG A 441 -0.76 -27.55 -8.27
CA ARG A 441 -1.40 -26.36 -8.83
C ARG A 441 -1.23 -25.22 -7.82
N GLN A 442 -0.26 -24.34 -8.05
CA GLN A 442 -0.13 -23.06 -7.35
C GLN A 442 -1.01 -22.02 -8.06
N THR A 443 -1.99 -21.51 -7.31
CA THR A 443 -2.78 -20.33 -7.67
C THR A 443 -1.93 -19.11 -7.42
N VAL A 444 -1.47 -18.45 -8.49
CA VAL A 444 -0.77 -17.16 -8.45
C VAL A 444 -1.81 -16.05 -8.31
N CYS A 445 -1.78 -15.29 -7.21
CA CYS A 445 -2.63 -14.12 -7.00
C CYS A 445 -1.93 -12.86 -7.53
N LEU A 446 -2.62 -12.15 -8.42
CA LEU A 446 -2.27 -10.85 -9.02
C LEU A 446 -2.70 -9.68 -8.12
#